data_AF-A0A7C4N509-F1
#
_entry.id   AF-A0A7C4N509-F1
#
_cell.length_a   1.000
_cell.length_b   1.000
_cell.length_c   1.000
_cell.angle_alpha   90.00
_cell.angle_beta   90.00
_cell.angle_gamma   90.00
#
_symmetry.space_group_name_H-M   'P 1'
#
loop_
_entity.id
_entity.type
_entity.pdbx_description
1 polymer ?
#
loop_
_entity_poly.entity_id
_entity_poly.type
_entity_poly.pdbx_seq_one_letter_code
_entity_poly.pdbx_strand_id
1 'polypeptide(L)' 'MMKKPKERYKITVGDAGLEIRDSQGKNLSFTAAEALMLLDILRNEEEKLRQLADRASPLPVHIRF' A
#
# COMPACT_ATOMS: atom_id res chain seq x y z
N MET A 1 16.51 3.26 -20.20
CA MET A 1 16.65 4.06 -18.96
C MET A 1 15.59 3.62 -17.97
N MET A 2 15.96 2.96 -16.86
CA MET A 2 15.03 2.66 -15.77
C MET A 2 14.57 3.98 -15.14
N LYS A 3 13.26 4.28 -15.22
CA LYS A 3 12.66 5.41 -14.52
C LYS A 3 12.90 5.20 -13.03
N LYS A 4 13.60 6.13 -12.36
CA LYS A 4 13.71 6.12 -10.90
C LYS A 4 12.30 6.08 -10.31
N PRO A 5 12.04 5.26 -9.28
CA PRO A 5 10.75 5.24 -8.62
C PRO A 5 10.48 6.66 -8.11
N LYS A 6 9.44 7.31 -8.65
CA LYS A 6 9.02 8.63 -8.22
C LYS A 6 8.34 8.44 -6.87
N GLU A 7 8.98 8.91 -5.80
CA GLU A 7 8.40 8.86 -4.46
C GLU A 7 7.05 9.58 -4.49
N ARG A 8 5.97 8.82 -4.29
CA ARG A 8 4.62 9.29 -4.51
C ARG A 8 3.98 9.76 -3.21
N TYR A 9 4.29 9.04 -2.12
CA TYR A 9 3.82 9.32 -0.77
C TYR A 9 4.92 9.02 0.25
N LYS A 10 5.02 9.87 1.28
CA LYS A 10 5.82 9.65 2.48
C LYS A 10 4.89 9.40 3.66
N ILE A 11 5.10 8.31 4.36
CA ILE A 11 4.30 7.91 5.52
C ILE A 11 5.16 8.07 6.78
N THR A 12 4.63 8.77 7.78
CA THR A 12 5.31 9.00 9.06
C THR A 12 4.39 8.55 10.19
N VAL A 13 4.92 7.78 11.14
CA VAL A 13 4.20 7.34 12.34
C VAL A 13 4.86 8.02 13.54
N GLY A 14 4.07 8.67 14.38
CA GLY A 14 4.54 9.35 15.58
C GLY A 14 3.47 9.43 16.66
N ASP A 15 3.74 10.19 17.72
CA ASP A 15 2.88 10.23 18.91
C ASP A 15 1.46 10.77 18.62
N ALA A 16 1.32 11.61 17.60
CA ALA A 16 0.04 12.14 17.15
C ALA A 16 -0.75 11.17 16.24
N GLY A 17 -0.15 10.05 15.80
CA GLY A 17 -0.74 9.07 14.91
C GLY A 17 0.02 8.90 13.60
N LEU A 18 -0.69 8.88 12.48
CA LEU A 18 -0.17 8.58 11.15
C LEU A 18 -0.30 9.81 10.23
N GLU A 19 0.78 10.20 9.58
CA GLU A 19 0.81 11.26 8.58
C GLU A 19 1.21 10.71 7.21
N ILE A 20 0.42 10.98 6.18
CA ILE A 20 0.69 10.62 4.79
C ILE A 20 0.78 11.88 3.96
N ARG A 21 1.97 12.15 3.42
CA ARG A 21 2.23 13.33 2.59
C ARG A 21 2.52 12.94 1.15
N ASP A 22 1.92 13.62 0.18
CA ASP A 22 2.25 13.45 -1.23
C ASP A 22 3.43 14.34 -1.66
N SER A 23 3.93 14.08 -2.87
CA SER A 23 4.99 14.90 -3.49
C SER A 23 4.58 16.34 -3.85
N GLN A 24 3.29 16.69 -3.77
CA GLN A 24 2.76 18.04 -3.99
C GLN A 24 2.46 18.78 -2.67
N GLY A 25 2.76 18.18 -1.52
CA GLY A 25 2.55 18.77 -0.20
C GLY A 25 1.15 18.57 0.38
N LYS A 26 0.26 17.80 -0.26
CA LYS A 26 -1.00 17.40 0.38
C LYS A 26 -0.71 16.44 1.52
N ASN A 27 -1.46 16.61 2.62
CA ASN A 27 -1.29 15.85 3.84
C ASN A 27 -2.61 15.21 4.26
N LEU A 28 -2.54 13.95 4.66
CA LEU A 28 -3.59 13.24 5.38
C LEU A 28 -3.05 12.88 6.76
N SER A 29 -3.79 13.23 7.80
CA SER A 29 -3.43 12.92 9.17
C SER A 29 -4.53 12.06 9.79
N PHE A 30 -4.11 11.01 10.47
CA PHE A 30 -4.99 10.06 11.13
C PHE A 30 -4.53 9.93 12.58
N THR A 31 -5.49 9.90 13.50
CA THR A 31 -5.23 9.43 14.87
C THR A 31 -4.81 7.97 14.87
N ALA A 32 -4.30 7.47 15.99
CA ALA A 32 -3.91 6.06 16.12
C ALA A 32 -5.08 5.10 15.80
N ALA A 33 -6.31 5.42 16.24
CA ALA A 33 -7.49 4.62 15.94
C ALA A 33 -7.84 4.64 14.44
N GLU A 34 -7.79 5.80 13.81
CA GLU A 34 -8.05 5.93 12.36
C GLU A 34 -6.97 5.26 11.51
N ALA A 35 -5.72 5.26 11.96
CA ALA A 35 -4.62 4.54 11.31
C ALA A 35 -4.85 3.02 11.35
N LEU A 36 -5.38 2.48 12.45
CA LEU A 36 -5.76 1.08 12.55
C LEU A 36 -6.95 0.74 11.63
N MET A 37 -7.98 1.61 11.59
CA MET A 37 -9.09 1.43 10.64
C MET A 37 -8.60 1.46 9.18
N LEU A 38 -7.68 2.37 8.85
CA LEU A 38 -7.06 2.42 7.53
C LEU A 38 -6.31 1.13 7.22
N LEU A 39 -5.55 0.59 8.18
CA LEU A 39 -4.83 -0.67 8.03
C LEU A 39 -5.79 -1.83 7.76
N ASP A 40 -6.90 -1.91 8.49
CA ASP A 40 -7.90 -2.96 8.30
C ASP A 40 -8.56 -2.90 6.93
N ILE A 41 -8.87 -1.69 6.44
CA ILE A 41 -9.37 -1.47 5.08
C ILE A 41 -8.35 -1.96 4.05
N LEU A 42 -7.08 -1.52 4.18
CA LEU A 42 -6.02 -1.90 3.26
C LEU A 42 -5.80 -3.42 3.24
N ARG A 43 -5.84 -4.07 4.40
CA ARG A 43 -5.68 -5.52 4.54
C ARG A 43 -6.81 -6.29 3.86
N ASN A 44 -8.05 -5.83 4.03
CA ASN A 44 -9.21 -6.44 3.36
C ASN A 44 -9.16 -6.25 1.84
N GLU A 45 -8.68 -5.11 1.36
CA GLU A 45 -8.50 -4.87 -0.08
C GLU A 45 -7.32 -5.66 -0.65
N GLU A 46 -6.23 -5.85 0.09
CA GLU A 46 -5.10 -6.68 -0.32
C GLU A 46 -5.54 -8.11 -0.63
N GLU A 47 -6.36 -8.72 0.23
CA GLU A 47 -6.88 -10.07 0.01
C GLU A 47 -7.65 -10.15 -1.32
N LYS A 48 -8.53 -9.18 -1.59
CA LYS A 48 -9.27 -9.10 -2.86
C LYS A 48 -8.33 -8.93 -4.05
N LEU A 49 -7.36 -8.03 -3.94
CA LEU A 49 -6.38 -7.77 -5.01
C LEU A 49 -5.53 -9.00 -5.30
N ARG A 50 -5.11 -9.72 -4.26
CA ARG A 50 -4.35 -10.97 -4.39
C ARG A 50 -5.17 -12.05 -5.08
N GLN A 51 -6.43 -12.24 -4.69
CA GLN A 51 -7.32 -13.17 -5.38
C GLN A 51 -7.52 -12.81 -6.86
N LEU A 52 -7.63 -11.51 -7.18
CA LEU A 52 -7.71 -11.05 -8.56
C LEU A 52 -6.41 -11.31 -9.32
N ALA A 53 -5.26 -11.08 -8.71
CA ALA A 53 -3.95 -11.37 -9.30
C ALA A 53 -3.77 -12.87 -9.54
N ASP A 54 -4.14 -13.71 -8.59
CA ASP A 54 -4.08 -15.17 -8.70
C ASP A 54 -5.00 -15.67 -9.83
N ARG A 55 -6.20 -15.11 -9.97
CA ARG A 55 -7.14 -15.42 -11.07
C ARG A 55 -6.67 -14.92 -12.43
N ALA A 56 -6.03 -13.75 -12.46
CA ALA A 56 -5.52 -13.14 -13.68
C ALA A 56 -4.17 -13.71 -14.11
N SER A 57 -3.47 -14.46 -13.24
CA SER A 57 -2.18 -15.05 -13.53
C SER A 57 -2.33 -16.22 -14.52
N PRO A 58 -1.76 -16.12 -15.73
CA PRO A 58 -1.77 -17.23 -16.68
C PRO A 58 -0.74 -18.27 -16.23
N LEU A 59 -1.19 -19.24 -15.42
CA LEU A 59 -0.50 -20.45 -14.92
C LEU A 59 0.88 -20.22 -14.24
N PRO A 60 1.07 -20.68 -12.99
CA PRO A 60 2.39 -20.66 -12.36
C PRO A 60 3.27 -21.73 -13.01
N VAL A 61 4.10 -21.36 -13.97
CA VAL A 61 5.10 -22.25 -14.58
C VAL A 61 6.10 -22.65 -13.49
N HIS A 62 5.92 -23.83 -12.92
CA HIS A 62 6.90 -24.43 -12.01
C HIS A 62 8.03 -25.03 -12.85
N ILE A 63 9.06 -24.22 -13.14
CA ILE A 63 10.31 -24.74 -13.69
C ILE A 63 11.00 -25.52 -12.57
N ARG A 64 10.92 -26.85 -12.63
CA ARG A 64 11.79 -27.74 -11.84
C ARG A 64 13.13 -27.86 -12.57
N PHE A 65 14.22 -27.52 -11.89
CA PHE A 65 15.57 -27.94 -12.25
C PHE A 65 15.85 -29.33 -11.67
#